data_AF-A0A800F9Y9-F1
#
_entry.id   AF-A0A800F9Y9-F1
#
_cell.length_a   1.000
_cell.length_b   1.000
_cell.length_c   1.000
_cell.angle_alpha   90.00
_cell.angle_beta   90.00
_cell.angle_gamma   90.00
#
_symmetry.space_group_name_H-M   'P 1'
#
loop_
_entity.id
_entity.type
_entity.pdbx_description
1 polymer ?
#
loop_
_entity_poly.entity_id
_entity_poly.type
_entity_poly.pdbx_seq_one_letter_code
_entity_poly.pdbx_strand_id
1 'polypeptide(L)'
;MPPIELVLPVILTAAAIQSLFGVGVLLVGTPWMLLLGMDFAPTLQLLLPISLTINVLQVTRDHGHIDRPILRRISTLTLPAIAMALWVSTRWSPPLELFVAVLVLTFSLQDRVAVIRR
;
A
#
# COMPACT_ATOMS: atom_id res chain seq x y z
N MET A 1 5.69 -12.78 13.71
CA MET A 1 5.78 -13.18 12.28
C MET A 1 5.00 -14.46 12.09
N PRO A 2 4.07 -14.52 11.12
CA PRO A 2 3.35 -15.75 10.79
C PRO A 2 4.32 -16.81 10.25
N PRO A 3 3.92 -18.10 10.31
CA PRO A 3 4.72 -19.21 9.80
C PRO A 3 5.04 -19.02 8.31
N ILE A 4 6.26 -19.39 7.92
CA ILE A 4 6.71 -19.26 6.52
C ILE A 4 5.83 -20.06 5.54
N GLU A 5 5.23 -21.15 6.03
CA GLU A 5 4.29 -21.99 5.29
C GLU A 5 3.04 -21.22 4.82
N LEU A 6 2.62 -20.17 5.54
CA LEU A 6 1.51 -19.31 5.14
C LEU A 6 1.95 -18.13 4.27
N VAL A 7 3.16 -17.60 4.49
CA VAL A 7 3.65 -16.41 3.78
C VAL A 7 4.06 -16.74 2.34
N LEU A 8 4.75 -17.86 2.13
CA LEU A 8 5.26 -18.27 0.83
C LEU A 8 4.17 -18.41 -0.25
N PRO A 9 3.05 -19.13 -0.03
CA PRO A 9 2.00 -19.27 -1.05
C PRO A 9 1.35 -17.92 -1.40
N VAL A 10 1.20 -17.01 -0.43
CA VAL A 10 0.69 -15.65 -0.69
C VAL A 10 1.63 -14.90 -1.63
N ILE A 11 2.94 -14.89 -1.34
CA ILE A 11 3.93 -14.22 -2.19
C ILE A 11 3.95 -14.81 -3.59
N LEU A 12 3.97 -16.13 -3.72
CA LEU A 12 4.00 -16.82 -5.02
C LEU A 12 2.74 -16.50 -5.85
N THR A 13 1.57 -16.53 -5.22
CA THR A 13 0.30 -16.21 -5.88
C THR A 13 0.28 -14.75 -6.31
N ALA A 14 0.64 -13.82 -5.42
CA ALA A 14 0.66 -12.40 -5.71
C ALA A 14 1.72 -12.03 -6.78
N ALA A 15 2.86 -12.73 -6.80
CA ALA A 15 3.89 -12.59 -7.83
C ALA A 15 3.42 -13.10 -9.20
N ALA A 16 2.72 -14.23 -9.23
CA ALA A 16 2.11 -14.75 -10.46
C ALA A 16 1.08 -13.76 -11.03
N ILE A 17 0.19 -13.24 -10.16
CA ILE A 17 -0.79 -12.21 -10.52
C ILE A 17 -0.08 -10.94 -11.04
N GLN A 18 0.95 -10.47 -10.34
CA GLN A 18 1.69 -9.28 -10.77
C GLN A 18 2.41 -9.49 -12.10
N SER A 19 2.94 -10.68 -12.36
CA SER A 19 3.56 -11.00 -13.64
C SER A 19 2.56 -10.87 -14.81
N LEU A 20 1.29 -11.25 -14.58
CA LEU A 20 0.22 -11.22 -15.58
C LEU A 20 -0.42 -9.83 -15.76
N PHE A 21 -0.68 -9.12 -14.66
CA PHE A 21 -1.43 -7.86 -14.67
C PHE A 21 -0.58 -6.61 -14.42
N GLY A 22 0.71 -6.77 -14.12
CA GLY A 22 1.65 -5.67 -13.85
C GLY A 22 1.59 -5.09 -12.43
N VAL A 23 0.49 -5.28 -11.70
CA VAL A 23 0.28 -4.77 -10.33
C VAL A 23 -0.41 -5.85 -9.49
N GLY A 24 0.29 -6.48 -8.52
CA GLY A 24 -0.31 -7.59 -7.78
C GLY A 24 0.30 -7.88 -6.41
N VAL A 25 1.62 -7.92 -6.29
CA VAL A 25 2.33 -8.21 -5.04
C VAL A 25 2.02 -7.15 -3.98
N LEU A 26 2.13 -5.87 -4.33
CA LEU A 26 1.80 -4.80 -3.37
C LEU A 26 0.30 -4.61 -3.17
N LEU A 27 -0.51 -4.69 -4.24
CA LEU A 27 -1.95 -4.41 -4.15
C LEU A 27 -2.72 -5.52 -3.43
N VAL A 28 -2.45 -6.78 -3.79
CA VAL A 28 -3.17 -7.96 -3.27
C VAL A 28 -2.40 -8.59 -2.11
N GLY A 29 -1.06 -8.58 -2.16
CA GLY A 29 -0.24 -9.16 -1.10
C GLY A 29 -0.29 -8.39 0.20
N THR A 30 -0.40 -7.05 0.20
CA THR A 30 -0.49 -6.27 1.45
C THR A 30 -1.74 -6.59 2.28
N PRO A 31 -2.99 -6.53 1.78
CA PRO A 31 -4.15 -6.87 2.61
C PRO A 31 -4.08 -8.33 3.07
N TRP A 32 -3.57 -9.25 2.24
CA TRP A 32 -3.45 -10.65 2.63
C TRP A 32 -2.44 -10.86 3.76
N MET A 33 -1.27 -10.20 3.69
CA MET A 33 -0.27 -10.25 4.76
C MET A 33 -0.77 -9.60 6.07
N LEU A 34 -1.51 -8.50 5.97
CA LEU A 34 -2.14 -7.87 7.14
C LEU A 34 -3.20 -8.78 7.77
N LEU A 35 -4.01 -9.47 6.95
CA LEU A 35 -4.99 -10.47 7.42
C LEU A 35 -4.33 -11.66 8.12
N LEU A 36 -3.09 -12.01 7.74
CA LEU A 36 -2.27 -13.02 8.43
C LEU A 36 -1.63 -12.51 9.74
N GLY A 37 -1.95 -11.28 10.16
CA GLY A 37 -1.45 -10.69 11.40
C GLY A 37 -0.03 -10.15 11.31
N MET A 38 0.48 -9.85 10.11
CA MET A 38 1.71 -9.05 10.00
C MET A 38 1.41 -7.58 10.10
N ASP A 39 2.33 -6.86 10.76
CA ASP A 39 2.29 -5.41 10.77
C ASP A 39 2.60 -4.83 9.39
N PHE A 40 2.15 -3.60 9.17
CA PHE A 40 2.30 -2.92 7.87
C PHE A 40 3.76 -2.71 7.47
N ALA A 41 4.61 -2.26 8.40
CA ALA A 41 6.03 -2.00 8.13
C ALA A 41 6.80 -3.25 7.66
N PRO A 42 6.79 -4.40 8.39
CA PRO A 42 7.46 -5.61 7.92
C PRO A 42 6.82 -6.17 6.64
N THR A 43 5.51 -5.97 6.45
CA THR A 43 4.82 -6.33 5.20
C THR A 43 5.40 -5.59 3.99
N LEU A 44 5.54 -4.26 4.10
CA LEU A 44 6.14 -3.46 3.03
C LEU A 44 7.62 -3.81 2.80
N GLN A 45 8.40 -4.02 3.86
CA GLN A 45 9.81 -4.39 3.73
C GLN A 45 10.02 -5.68 2.92
N LEU A 46 9.07 -6.61 3.00
CA LEU A 46 9.10 -7.86 2.23
C LEU A 46 8.54 -7.69 0.81
N LEU A 47 7.34 -7.13 0.67
CA LEU A 47 6.62 -7.11 -0.61
C LEU A 47 7.14 -6.05 -1.59
N LEU A 48 7.63 -4.91 -1.09
CA LEU A 48 8.08 -3.80 -1.93
C LEU A 48 9.28 -4.17 -2.81
N PRO A 49 10.40 -4.74 -2.30
CA PRO A 49 11.51 -5.13 -3.16
C PRO A 49 11.13 -6.23 -4.16
N ILE A 50 10.28 -7.17 -3.77
CA ILE A 50 9.78 -8.23 -4.65
C ILE A 50 8.99 -7.62 -5.81
N SER A 51 8.04 -6.73 -5.49
CA SER A 51 7.21 -6.05 -6.48
C SER A 51 8.05 -5.19 -7.43
N LEU A 52 8.98 -4.40 -6.89
CA LEU A 52 9.85 -3.54 -7.70
C LEU A 52 10.71 -4.38 -8.65
N THR A 53 11.26 -5.50 -8.17
CA THR A 53 12.06 -6.41 -8.99
C THR A 53 11.25 -6.96 -10.16
N ILE A 54 10.04 -7.45 -9.93
CA ILE A 54 9.17 -7.95 -11.01
C ILE A 54 8.83 -6.83 -12.00
N ASN A 55 8.49 -5.63 -11.51
CA ASN A 55 8.14 -4.51 -12.38
C ASN A 55 9.32 -4.06 -13.25
N VAL A 56 10.53 -4.00 -12.69
CA VAL A 56 11.76 -3.74 -13.44
C VAL A 56 11.98 -4.83 -14.49
N LEU A 57 11.83 -6.11 -14.14
CA LEU A 57 11.97 -7.21 -15.10
C LEU A 57 10.97 -7.11 -16.26
N GLN A 58 9.70 -6.78 -15.98
CA GLN A 58 8.65 -6.58 -16.98
C GLN A 58 9.00 -5.42 -17.93
N VAL A 59 9.33 -4.25 -17.39
CA VAL A 59 9.79 -3.11 -18.18
C VAL A 59 11.00 -3.49 -19.01
N THR A 60 11.90 -4.32 -18.47
CA THR A 60 13.11 -4.71 -19.19
C THR A 60 12.89 -5.66 -20.36
N ARG A 61 11.84 -6.46 -20.32
CA ARG A 61 11.49 -7.34 -21.45
C ARG A 61 10.72 -6.59 -22.53
N ASP A 62 9.88 -5.62 -22.16
CA ASP A 62 8.95 -4.96 -23.08
C ASP A 62 9.37 -3.52 -23.47
N HIS A 63 10.65 -3.19 -23.34
CA HIS A 63 11.20 -1.85 -23.60
C HIS A 63 10.87 -1.25 -24.98
N GLY A 64 10.49 -2.07 -25.97
CA GLY A 64 10.21 -1.64 -27.34
C GLY A 64 8.88 -0.89 -27.51
N HIS A 65 7.92 -1.10 -26.60
CA HIS A 65 6.57 -0.53 -26.68
C HIS A 65 6.31 0.59 -25.66
N ILE A 66 7.35 1.03 -24.94
CA ILE A 66 7.21 1.98 -23.83
C ILE A 66 7.59 3.39 -24.29
N ASP A 67 6.62 4.29 -24.24
CA ASP A 67 6.84 5.72 -24.44
C ASP A 67 7.67 6.29 -23.28
N ARG A 68 8.98 6.39 -23.52
CA ARG A 68 9.95 7.02 -22.60
C ARG A 68 9.54 8.39 -22.06
N PRO A 69 8.93 9.32 -22.84
CA PRO A 69 8.52 10.61 -22.29
C PRO A 69 7.39 10.48 -21.26
N ILE A 70 6.44 9.57 -21.48
CA ILE A 70 5.34 9.29 -20.55
C ILE A 70 5.89 8.62 -19.29
N LEU A 71 6.75 7.62 -19.45
CA LEU A 71 7.41 6.93 -18.34
C LEU A 71 8.19 7.92 -17.45
N ARG A 72 8.96 8.83 -18.07
CA ARG A 72 9.72 9.84 -17.32
C ARG A 72 8.79 10.75 -16.52
N ARG A 73 7.69 11.22 -17.11
CA ARG A 73 6.75 12.14 -16.45
C ARG A 73 6.03 11.48 -15.28
N ILE A 74 5.54 10.25 -15.46
CA ILE A 74 4.92 9.46 -14.40
C ILE A 74 5.94 9.19 -13.30
N SER A 75 7.13 8.69 -13.66
CA SER A 75 8.20 8.39 -12.71
C SER A 75 8.57 9.61 -11.85
N THR A 76 8.76 10.79 -12.45
CA THR A 76 9.08 12.02 -11.71
C THR A 76 7.98 12.51 -10.78
N LEU A 77 6.72 12.12 -10.99
CA LEU A 77 5.59 12.50 -10.14
C LEU A 77 5.34 11.44 -9.05
N THR A 78 5.34 10.16 -9.44
CA THR A 78 4.93 9.05 -8.58
C THR A 78 6.05 8.61 -7.64
N LEU A 79 7.32 8.57 -8.06
CA LEU A 79 8.43 8.22 -7.17
C LEU A 79 8.57 9.14 -5.96
N PRO A 80 8.57 10.48 -6.08
CA PRO A 80 8.66 11.35 -4.92
C PRO A 80 7.41 11.26 -4.05
N ALA A 81 6.23 11.10 -4.65
CA ALA A 81 5.00 10.87 -3.90
C ALA A 81 5.04 9.58 -3.08
N ILE A 82 5.51 8.47 -3.66
CA ILE A 82 5.69 7.19 -2.96
C ILE A 82 6.75 7.32 -1.86
N ALA A 83 7.90 7.94 -2.15
CA ALA A 83 8.94 8.14 -1.16
C ALA A 83 8.45 8.99 0.04
N MET A 84 7.70 10.05 -0.24
CA MET A 84 7.09 10.91 0.78
C MET A 84 6.04 10.13 1.59
N ALA A 85 5.16 9.38 0.93
CA ALA A 85 4.13 8.56 1.60
C ALA A 85 4.76 7.46 2.48
N LEU A 86 5.80 6.78 2.00
CA LEU A 86 6.54 5.79 2.78
C LEU A 86 7.21 6.44 3.99
N TRP A 87 7.84 7.61 3.81
CA TRP A 87 8.49 8.32 4.90
C TRP A 87 7.50 8.74 5.98
N VAL A 88 6.38 9.34 5.59
CA VAL A 88 5.30 9.70 6.51
C VAL A 88 4.74 8.46 7.19
N SER A 89 4.41 7.40 6.43
CA SER A 89 3.82 6.18 6.98
C SER A 89 4.73 5.44 7.95
N THR A 90 6.06 5.52 7.79
CA THR A 90 7.00 4.85 8.71
C THR A 90 7.25 5.68 9.98
N ARG A 91 7.02 7.00 9.92
CA ARG A 91 7.25 7.91 11.05
C ARG A 91 5.99 8.25 11.83
N TRP A 92 4.84 8.28 11.16
CA TRP A 92 3.54 8.63 11.69
C TRP A 92 2.59 7.45 11.48
N SER A 93 2.34 6.71 12.55
CA SER A 93 1.26 5.75 12.64
C SER A 93 0.29 6.24 13.72
N PRO A 94 -0.62 7.18 13.40
CA PRO A 94 -1.64 7.56 14.35
C PRO A 94 -2.50 6.32 14.67
N PRO A 95 -2.77 6.02 15.95
CA PRO A 95 -3.65 4.91 16.28
C PRO A 95 -5.02 5.21 15.66
N LEU A 96 -5.59 4.23 14.96
CA LEU A 96 -6.92 4.32 14.36
C LEU A 96 -7.96 4.78 15.39
N GLU A 97 -7.76 4.42 16.66
CA GLU A 97 -8.53 4.84 17.83
C GLU A 97 -8.63 6.35 17.96
N LEU A 98 -7.55 7.10 17.69
CA LEU A 98 -7.57 8.57 17.73
C LEU A 98 -8.44 9.13 16.60
N PHE A 99 -8.35 8.55 15.40
CA PHE A 99 -9.17 8.96 14.27
C PHE A 99 -10.67 8.69 14.55
N VAL A 100 -10.98 7.50 15.05
CA VAL A 100 -12.34 7.12 15.46
C VAL A 100 -12.83 8.03 16.59
N ALA A 101 -11.99 8.31 17.59
CA ALA A 101 -12.33 9.20 18.69
C ALA A 101 -12.68 10.61 18.21
N VAL A 102 -11.85 11.21 17.35
CA VAL A 102 -12.13 12.55 16.79
C VAL A 102 -13.42 12.54 15.96
N LEU A 103 -13.65 11.50 15.16
CA LEU A 103 -14.83 11.38 14.33
C LEU A 103 -16.11 11.27 15.18
N VAL A 104 -16.13 10.39 16.18
CA VAL A 104 -17.24 10.25 17.13
C VAL A 104 -17.48 11.54 17.92
N LEU A 105 -16.42 12.20 18.37
CA LEU A 105 -16.51 13.44 19.13
C LEU A 105 -17.09 14.57 18.26
N THR A 106 -16.73 14.62 16.98
CA THR A 106 -17.29 15.56 16.00
C THR A 106 -18.78 15.29 15.76
N PHE A 107 -19.19 14.04 15.56
CA PHE A 107 -20.60 13.67 15.42
C PHE A 107 -21.40 13.98 16.69
N SER A 108 -20.85 13.70 17.87
CA SER A 108 -21.49 13.96 19.16
C SER A 108 -21.70 15.46 19.42
N LEU A 109 -20.73 16.30 19.03
CA LEU A 109 -20.86 17.76 19.08
C LEU A 109 -21.94 18.26 18.12
N GLN A 110 -22.00 17.73 16.90
CA GLN A 110 -23.02 18.10 15.93
C GLN A 110 -24.44 17.75 16.42
N ASP A 111 -24.61 16.57 17.03
CA ASP A 111 -25.90 16.14 17.58
C ASP A 111 -26.37 17.05 18.73
N ARG A 112 -25.47 17.42 19.66
CA ARG A 112 -25.80 18.36 20.74
C ARG A 112 -26.12 19.78 20.24
N VAL A 113 -25.40 20.28 19.24
CA VAL A 113 -25.65 21.62 18.67
C VAL A 113 -26.96 21.64 17.87
N ALA A 114 -27.32 20.54 17.20
CA ALA A 114 -28.61 20.40 16.51
C ALA A 114 -29.81 20.36 17.48
N VAL A 115 -29.65 19.76 18.66
CA VAL A 115 -30.69 19.71 19.72
C VAL A 115 -30.93 21.08 20.36
N ILE A 116 -29.92 21.92 20.52
CA ILE A 116 -30.06 23.29 21.08
C ILE A 116 -30.67 24.27 20.04
N ARG A 117 -30.61 23.92 18.75
CA ARG A 117 -31.11 24.76 17.64
C ARG A 117 -32.55 24.42 17.20
N ARG A 118 -33.21 23.45 17.83
CA ARG A 118 -34.65 23.17 17.69
C ARG A 118 -35.43 23.74 18.88
#